data_AF-A0A3B8VA43-F1
#
_entry.id   AF-A0A3B8VA43-F1
#
_cell.length_a   1.000
_cell.length_b   1.000
_cell.length_c   1.000
_cell.angle_alpha   90.00
_cell.angle_beta   90.00
_cell.angle_gamma   90.00
#
_symmetry.space_group_name_H-M   'P 1'
#
loop_
_entity.id
_entity.type
_entity.pdbx_description
1 polymer ?
#
loop_
_entity_poly.entity_id
_entity_poly.type
_entity_poly.pdbx_seq_one_letter_code
_entity_poly.pdbx_strand_id
1 'polypeptide(L)' 'MIYRITLEDNPTWWKNFCNQDKIPSDLRRELREYHVRYSWDSVLRKAYVEFDDEQYASMFILRYS' A
#
# COMPACT_ATOMS: atom_id res chain seq x y z
N MET A 1 5.24 9.01 -12.55
CA MET A 1 6.33 9.21 -11.56
C MET A 1 5.97 8.32 -10.39
N ILE A 2 6.83 7.40 -9.93
CA ILE A 2 6.43 6.46 -8.88
C ILE A 2 6.37 7.21 -7.54
N TYR A 3 5.19 7.23 -6.93
CA TYR A 3 4.97 7.82 -5.61
C TYR A 3 5.12 6.73 -4.54
N ARG A 4 5.92 6.96 -3.50
CA ARG A 4 6.24 5.94 -2.49
C ARG A 4 5.97 6.44 -1.09
N ILE A 5 5.31 5.62 -0.28
CA ILE A 5 5.01 5.88 1.12
C ILE A 5 5.63 4.77 1.98
N THR A 6 6.34 5.15 3.04
CA THR A 6 6.88 4.20 4.03
C THR A 6 5.77 3.67 4.94
N LEU A 7 5.87 2.39 5.33
CA LEU A 7 4.92 1.75 6.26
C LEU A 7 5.42 1.69 7.71
N GLU A 8 6.51 2.40 8.04
CA GLU A 8 7.14 2.35 9.38
C GLU A 8 6.17 2.66 10.53
N ASP A 9 5.28 3.64 10.36
CA ASP A 9 4.31 4.01 11.40
C ASP A 9 3.01 3.19 11.35
N ASN A 10 2.95 2.19 10.48
CA ASN A 10 1.83 1.27 10.36
C ASN A 10 0.50 2.04 10.24
N PRO A 11 0.37 2.89 9.20
CA PRO A 11 -0.64 3.92 9.14
C PRO A 11 -2.06 3.33 9.16
N THR A 12 -3.00 4.05 9.76
CA THR A 12 -4.39 3.58 9.95
C THR A 12 -5.03 3.12 8.65
N TRP A 13 -4.83 3.84 7.56
CA TRP A 13 -5.36 3.46 6.24
C TRP A 13 -4.81 2.12 5.75
N TRP A 14 -3.54 1.82 6.03
CA TRP A 14 -2.93 0.55 5.66
C TRP A 14 -3.47 -0.60 6.51
N LYS A 15 -3.67 -0.35 7.82
CA LYS A 15 -4.32 -1.32 8.70
C LYS A 15 -5.75 -1.60 8.25
N ASN A 16 -6.54 -0.57 7.95
CA ASN A 16 -7.91 -0.73 7.48
C ASN A 16 -7.99 -1.52 6.17
N PHE A 17 -7.05 -1.29 5.25
CA PHE A 17 -6.91 -2.11 4.05
C PHE A 17 -6.56 -3.57 4.37
N CYS A 18 -5.58 -3.82 5.26
CA CYS A 18 -5.17 -5.16 5.64
C CYS A 18 -6.21 -5.93 6.48
N ASN A 19 -7.04 -5.22 7.25
CA ASN A 19 -7.98 -5.79 8.21
C ASN A 19 -9.31 -6.24 7.56
N GLN A 20 -9.41 -6.24 6.23
CA GLN A 20 -10.63 -6.64 5.51
C GLN A 20 -10.93 -8.16 5.56
N ASP A 21 -10.44 -8.91 6.55
CA ASP A 21 -10.63 -10.38 6.68
C ASP A 21 -10.17 -11.19 5.44
N LYS A 22 -9.34 -10.58 4.58
CA LYS A 22 -8.87 -11.21 3.35
C LYS A 22 -7.50 -11.84 3.54
N ILE A 23 -7.45 -13.14 3.34
CA ILE A 23 -6.24 -13.95 3.38
C ILE A 23 -5.21 -13.35 2.40
N PRO A 24 -3.94 -13.15 2.82
CA PRO A 24 -2.89 -12.47 2.06
C PRO A 24 -2.48 -13.15 0.74
N SER A 25 -3.07 -14.30 0.39
CA SER A 25 -2.82 -15.01 -0.86
C SER A 25 -3.17 -14.20 -2.11
N ASP A 26 -4.11 -13.24 -2.02
CA ASP A 26 -4.52 -12.38 -3.14
C ASP A 26 -4.12 -10.91 -2.98
N LEU A 27 -3.30 -10.57 -1.98
CA LEU A 27 -2.84 -9.21 -1.69
C LEU A 27 -2.28 -8.52 -2.95
N ARG A 28 -1.44 -9.20 -3.73
CA ARG A 28 -0.89 -8.63 -4.98
C ARG A 28 -1.94 -8.34 -6.03
N ARG A 29 -3.03 -9.11 -6.09
CA ARG A 29 -4.12 -8.90 -7.05
C ARG A 29 -4.92 -7.67 -6.65
N GLU A 30 -5.29 -7.55 -5.38
CA GLU A 30 -6.07 -6.40 -4.89
C GLU A 30 -5.26 -5.10 -4.99
N LEU A 31 -3.99 -5.13 -4.60
CA LEU A 31 -3.10 -3.98 -4.75
C LEU A 31 -3.03 -3.50 -6.22
N ARG A 32 -3.01 -4.41 -7.20
CA ARG A 32 -3.02 -4.05 -8.63
C ARG A 32 -4.31 -3.34 -9.07
N GLU A 33 -5.46 -3.69 -8.52
CA GLU A 33 -6.73 -3.01 -8.83
C GLU A 33 -6.69 -1.52 -8.48
N TYR A 34 -5.88 -1.16 -7.48
CA TYR A 34 -5.70 0.21 -7.01
C TYR A 34 -4.44 0.89 -7.54
N HIS A 35 -3.77 0.33 -8.56
CA HIS A 35 -2.48 0.84 -9.06
C HIS A 35 -1.42 0.95 -7.96
N VAL A 36 -1.47 0.01 -7.03
CA VAL A 36 -0.62 -0.08 -5.84
C VAL A 36 0.29 -1.30 -5.92
N ARG A 37 1.49 -1.16 -5.38
CA ARG A 37 2.46 -2.25 -5.23
C ARG A 37 3.07 -2.19 -3.84
N TYR A 38 3.18 -3.35 -3.20
CA TYR A 38 3.99 -3.49 -1.99
C TYR A 38 5.44 -3.78 -2.39
N SER A 39 6.39 -3.04 -1.85
CA SER A 39 7.81 -3.28 -2.03
C SER A 39 8.55 -3.34 -0.69
N TRP A 40 9.58 -4.16 -0.63
CA TRP A 40 10.45 -4.31 0.53
C TRP A 40 11.87 -3.97 0.11
N ASP A 41 12.47 -3.00 0.78
CA ASP A 41 13.87 -2.65 0.62
C ASP A 41 14.70 -3.45 1.63
N SER A 42 15.50 -4.39 1.14
CA SER A 42 16.35 -5.24 1.98
C SER A 42 17.56 -4.52 2.58
N VAL A 43 18.01 -3.42 1.96
CA VAL A 43 19.16 -2.64 2.41
C VAL A 43 18.75 -1.72 3.54
N LEU A 44 17.63 -1.01 3.36
CA LEU A 44 17.06 -0.13 4.38
C LEU A 44 16.25 -0.89 5.45
N ARG A 45 15.91 -2.16 5.18
CA ARG A 45 15.01 -3.00 5.99
C ARG A 45 13.66 -2.33 6.22
N LYS A 46 13.11 -1.71 5.16
CA LYS A 46 11.87 -0.93 5.18
C LYS A 46 10.85 -1.46 4.18
N ALA A 47 9.58 -1.39 4.57
CA ALA A 47 8.44 -1.70 3.72
C ALA A 47 7.86 -0.40 3.14
N TYR A 48 7.51 -0.44 1.86
CA TYR A 48 6.92 0.67 1.13
C TYR A 48 5.66 0.24 0.40
N VAL A 49 4.76 1.19 0.20
CA VAL A 49 3.69 1.10 -0.78
C VAL A 49 4.01 2.08 -1.91
N GLU A 50 4.06 1.55 -3.12
CA GLU A 50 4.35 2.30 -4.34
C GLU A 50 3.07 2.46 -5.16
N PHE A 51 2.83 3.67 -5.62
CA PHE A 51 1.72 4.05 -6.47
C PHE A 51 2.28 4.54 -7.80
N ASP A 52 1.57 4.26 -8.89
CA ASP A 52 1.98 4.71 -10.22
C ASP A 52 1.87 6.25 -10.37
N ASP A 53 1.02 6.88 -9.56
CA ASP A 53 0.78 8.33 -9.49
C ASP A 53 0.32 8.78 -8.09
N GLU A 54 0.51 10.05 -7.75
CA GLU A 54 0.07 10.67 -6.50
C GLU A 54 -1.47 10.69 -6.35
N GLN A 55 -2.20 10.78 -7.46
CA GLN A 55 -3.67 10.73 -7.43
C GLN A 55 -4.17 9.37 -6.91
N TYR A 56 -3.55 8.27 -7.34
CA TYR A 56 -3.89 6.93 -6.84
C TYR A 56 -3.57 6.78 -5.35
N ALA A 57 -2.47 7.37 -4.89
CA ALA A 57 -2.14 7.41 -3.46
C ALA A 57 -3.22 8.13 -2.67
N SER A 58 -3.62 9.32 -3.10
CA SER A 58 -4.65 10.11 -2.44
C SER A 58 -5.99 9.39 -2.40
N MET A 59 -6.44 8.82 -3.52
CA MET A 59 -7.69 8.06 -3.59
C MET A 59 -7.69 6.82 -2.70
N PHE A 60 -6.58 6.08 -2.68
CA PHE A 60 -6.45 4.87 -1.87
C PHE A 60 -6.46 5.21 -0.38
N ILE A 61 -5.68 6.21 0.04
CA ILE A 61 -5.66 6.65 1.43
C ILE A 61 -7.04 7.10 1.87
N LEU A 62 -7.74 7.93 1.08
CA LEU A 62 -9.09 8.39 1.41
C LEU A 62 -10.10 7.25 1.55
N ARG A 63 -10.01 6.23 0.68
CA ARG A 63 -10.91 5.07 0.70
C ARG A 63 -10.77 4.23 1.97
N TYR A 64 -9.58 4.17 2.54
CA TYR A 64 -9.27 3.30 3.67
C TYR A 64 -8.96 4.08 4.96
N SER A 65 -9.07 5.41 5.00
CA SER A 65 -8.81 6.21 6.20
C SER A 65 -9.82 5.96 7.32
#